data_AF-A0A2C8F7A5-F1
#
_entry.id   AF-A0A2C8F7A5-F1
#
_cell.length_a   1.000
_cell.length_b   1.000
_cell.length_c   1.000
_cell.angle_alpha   90.00
_cell.angle_beta   90.00
_cell.angle_gamma   90.00
#
_symmetry.space_group_name_H-M   'P 1'
#
loop_
_entity.id
_entity.type
_entity.pdbx_description
1 polymer ?
#
loop_
_entity_poly.entity_id
_entity_poly.type
_entity_poly.pdbx_seq_one_letter_code
_entity_poly.pdbx_strand_id
1 'polypeptide(L)'
;MILFVLIRDIIIFAAGVWFFEFWLDFKLPDENNLLLFFVAIPIIWATMMQMWTSISYKEQPNRIMYWVCHLLGVLLLFCSVFLISAVLNTIEGSLDQTGNIMFHFVGWSAIVGIIIYDVVDISRMESSKKESE
;
A
#
# COMPACT_ATOMS: atom_id res chain seq x y z
N MET A 1 14.51 -14.53 -2.30
CA MET A 1 14.22 -13.11 -2.02
C MET A 1 12.73 -12.88 -1.83
N ILE A 2 11.89 -13.61 -2.58
CA ILE A 2 10.41 -13.60 -2.49
C ILE A 2 9.88 -13.71 -1.04
N LEU A 3 10.34 -14.69 -0.26
CA LEU A 3 9.84 -14.90 1.12
C LEU A 3 10.12 -13.72 2.04
N PHE A 4 11.27 -13.05 1.88
CA PHE A 4 11.61 -11.86 2.66
C PHE A 4 10.69 -10.68 2.33
N VAL A 5 10.43 -10.44 1.04
CA VAL A 5 9.50 -9.41 0.53
C VAL A 5 8.10 -9.65 1.11
N LEU A 6 7.59 -10.88 1.01
CA LEU A 6 6.28 -11.23 1.55
C LEU A 6 6.18 -11.00 3.07
N ILE A 7 7.14 -11.51 3.86
CA ILE A 7 7.11 -11.36 5.32
C ILE A 7 7.17 -9.88 5.70
N ARG A 8 8.05 -9.10 5.06
CA ARG A 8 8.18 -7.66 5.29
C ARG A 8 6.84 -6.95 5.00
N ASP A 9 6.20 -7.26 3.88
CA ASP A 9 4.96 -6.59 3.48
C ASP A 9 3.80 -6.93 4.40
N ILE A 10 3.70 -8.20 4.83
CA ILE A 10 2.73 -8.62 5.82
C ILE A 10 2.98 -7.94 7.17
N ILE A 11 4.24 -7.75 7.58
CA ILE A 11 4.58 -7.01 8.79
C ILE A 11 4.18 -5.53 8.65
N ILE A 12 4.50 -4.88 7.53
CA ILE A 12 4.13 -3.48 7.28
C ILE A 12 2.62 -3.31 7.31
N PHE A 13 1.88 -4.22 6.67
CA PHE A 13 0.43 -4.21 6.68
C PHE A 13 -0.15 -4.44 8.07
N ALA A 14 0.21 -5.54 8.74
CA ALA A 14 -0.38 -5.87 10.03
C ALA A 14 0.00 -4.87 11.13
N ALA A 15 1.28 -4.49 11.22
CA ALA A 15 1.74 -3.53 12.21
C ALA A 15 1.26 -2.11 11.89
N GLY A 16 1.22 -1.72 10.60
CA GLY A 16 0.73 -0.42 10.17
C GLY A 16 -0.76 -0.26 10.42
N VAL A 17 -1.58 -1.22 10.03
CA VAL A 17 -3.02 -1.22 10.33
C VAL A 17 -3.23 -1.20 11.84
N TRP A 18 -2.55 -2.06 12.61
CA TRP A 18 -2.65 -2.02 14.06
C TRP A 18 -2.31 -0.65 14.65
N PHE A 19 -1.21 -0.05 14.19
CA PHE A 19 -0.73 1.23 14.71
C PHE A 19 -1.61 2.41 14.31
N PHE A 20 -1.94 2.55 13.02
CA PHE A 20 -2.68 3.71 12.51
C PHE A 20 -4.18 3.61 12.77
N GLU A 21 -4.76 2.42 12.59
CA GLU A 21 -6.20 2.21 12.65
C GLU A 21 -6.68 2.00 14.08
N PHE A 22 -5.96 1.19 14.88
CA PHE A 22 -6.44 0.78 16.20
C PHE A 22 -5.72 1.46 17.36
N TRP A 23 -4.41 1.74 17.27
CA TRP A 23 -3.66 2.36 18.35
C TRP A 23 -3.74 3.89 18.33
N LEU A 24 -3.50 4.51 17.17
CA LEU A 24 -3.65 5.95 17.00
C LEU A 24 -5.11 6.37 16.82
N ASP A 25 -5.96 5.48 16.29
CA ASP A 25 -7.28 5.83 15.74
C ASP A 25 -7.19 7.10 14.87
N PHE A 26 -6.24 7.10 13.93
CA PHE A 26 -5.90 8.31 13.20
C PHE A 26 -7.05 8.73 12.28
N LYS A 27 -7.58 9.93 12.51
CA LYS A 27 -8.64 10.54 11.71
C LYS A 27 -8.13 11.82 11.08
N LEU A 28 -8.58 12.07 9.85
CA LEU A 28 -8.35 13.35 9.19
C LEU A 28 -9.19 14.43 9.88
N PRO A 29 -8.78 15.71 9.83
CA PRO A 29 -9.52 16.79 10.48
C PRO A 29 -10.98 16.86 10.00
N ASP A 30 -11.91 17.09 10.94
CA ASP A 30 -13.36 17.20 10.70
C ASP A 30 -13.78 18.44 9.88
N GLU A 31 -12.80 19.26 9.45
CA GLU A 31 -13.10 20.35 8.54
C GLU A 31 -13.73 19.76 7.27
N ASN A 32 -14.94 20.21 6.94
CA ASN A 32 -15.78 19.78 5.79
C ASN A 32 -15.13 20.13 4.44
N ASN A 33 -13.89 19.74 4.25
CA ASN A 33 -13.11 19.98 3.06
C ASN A 33 -13.37 18.80 2.12
N LEU A 34 -14.56 18.80 1.51
CA LEU A 34 -14.97 17.81 0.52
C LEU A 34 -13.90 17.63 -0.57
N LEU A 35 -13.15 18.68 -0.89
CA LEU A 35 -12.00 18.63 -1.79
C LEU A 35 -10.88 17.71 -1.30
N LEU A 36 -10.60 17.69 0.01
CA LEU A 36 -9.59 16.80 0.58
C LEU A 36 -10.01 15.33 0.41
N PHE A 37 -11.25 15.01 0.78
CA PHE A 37 -11.78 13.64 0.78
C PHE A 37 -12.05 13.08 -0.63
N PHE A 38 -12.66 13.89 -1.51
CA PHE A 38 -13.11 13.43 -2.83
C PHE A 38 -12.15 13.73 -3.96
N VAL A 39 -11.13 14.57 -3.74
CA VAL A 39 -10.19 14.99 -4.79
C VAL A 39 -8.75 14.72 -4.39
N ALA A 40 -8.25 15.34 -3.33
CA ALA A 40 -6.82 15.27 -2.99
C ALA A 40 -6.37 13.85 -2.63
N ILE A 41 -7.07 13.17 -1.72
CA ILE A 41 -6.71 11.82 -1.27
C ILE A 41 -6.78 10.80 -2.42
N PRO A 42 -7.86 10.74 -3.21
CA PRO A 42 -7.92 9.86 -4.38
C PRO A 42 -6.81 10.14 -5.41
N ILE A 43 -6.46 11.41 -5.65
CA ILE A 43 -5.38 11.77 -6.57
C ILE A 43 -4.02 11.32 -6.03
N ILE A 44 -3.74 11.56 -4.75
CA ILE A 44 -2.48 11.14 -4.11
C ILE A 44 -2.35 9.62 -4.20
N TRP A 45 -3.42 8.90 -3.83
CA TRP A 45 -3.45 7.45 -3.94
C TRP A 45 -3.22 7.00 -5.39
N ALA A 46 -4.01 7.49 -6.34
CA ALA A 46 -3.91 7.10 -7.75
C ALA A 46 -2.49 7.31 -8.28
N THR A 47 -1.87 8.44 -7.93
CA THR A 47 -0.47 8.75 -8.28
C THR A 47 0.50 7.74 -7.66
N MET A 48 0.33 7.40 -6.38
CA MET A 48 1.14 6.39 -5.71
C MET A 48 1.02 5.01 -6.37
N MET A 49 -0.20 4.58 -6.73
CA MET A 49 -0.45 3.31 -7.41
C MET A 49 0.11 3.28 -8.82
N GLN A 50 0.04 4.40 -9.54
CA GLN A 50 0.65 4.54 -10.85
C GLN A 50 2.17 4.43 -10.75
N MET A 51 2.81 5.12 -9.79
CA MET A 51 4.24 4.98 -9.54
C MET A 51 4.60 3.53 -9.22
N TRP A 52 3.84 2.88 -8.32
CA TRP A 52 4.05 1.48 -7.96
C TRP A 52 4.04 0.56 -9.16
N THR A 53 3.00 0.65 -10.00
CA THR A 53 2.81 -0.26 -11.13
C THR A 53 3.72 0.05 -12.33
N SER A 54 4.35 1.21 -12.34
CA SER A 54 5.28 1.64 -13.39
C SER A 54 6.73 1.21 -13.18
N ILE A 55 7.08 0.69 -11.99
CA ILE A 55 8.45 0.34 -11.62
C ILE A 55 8.52 -1.16 -11.34
N SER A 56 9.38 -1.87 -12.06
CA SER A 56 9.62 -3.31 -11.85
C SER A 56 11.06 -3.61 -11.45
N TYR A 57 11.26 -4.58 -10.56
CA TYR A 57 12.58 -5.10 -10.21
C TYR A 57 13.33 -5.71 -11.40
N LYS A 58 12.59 -6.23 -12.39
CA LYS A 58 13.18 -6.86 -13.58
C LYS A 58 13.94 -5.88 -14.46
N GLU A 59 13.55 -4.62 -14.46
CA GLU A 59 14.03 -3.60 -15.41
C GLU A 59 15.23 -2.81 -14.87
N GLN A 60 15.66 -3.07 -13.64
CA GLN A 60 16.69 -2.26 -12.98
C GLN A 60 18.11 -2.61 -13.49
N PRO A 61 18.84 -1.66 -14.09
CA PRO A 61 20.10 -1.95 -14.78
C PRO A 61 21.28 -2.16 -13.83
N ASN A 62 21.18 -1.73 -12.57
CA ASN A 62 22.25 -1.85 -11.59
C ASN A 62 21.71 -2.01 -10.17
N ARG A 63 22.61 -2.42 -9.26
CA ARG A 63 22.28 -2.74 -7.86
C ARG A 63 21.80 -1.52 -7.06
N ILE A 64 22.26 -0.31 -7.40
CA ILE A 64 21.83 0.91 -6.70
C ILE A 64 20.37 1.20 -7.04
N MET A 65 20.02 1.19 -8.32
CA MET A 65 18.64 1.40 -8.78
C MET A 65 17.71 0.33 -8.24
N TYR A 66 18.17 -0.93 -8.13
CA TYR A 66 17.44 -1.99 -7.45
C TYR A 66 17.06 -1.62 -6.01
N TRP A 67 18.03 -1.15 -5.21
CA TRP A 67 17.77 -0.75 -3.82
C TRP A 67 16.88 0.48 -3.71
N VAL A 68 17.04 1.45 -4.61
CA VAL A 68 16.18 2.64 -4.64
C VAL A 68 14.74 2.24 -4.96
N CYS A 69 14.52 1.37 -5.96
CA CYS A 69 13.19 0.86 -6.29
C CYS A 69 12.59 0.05 -5.13
N HIS A 70 13.41 -0.76 -4.47
CA HIS A 70 12.98 -1.52 -3.30
C HIS A 70 12.53 -0.60 -2.15
N LEU A 71 13.33 0.41 -1.83
CA LEU A 71 13.02 1.38 -0.77
C LEU A 71 11.76 2.17 -1.13
N LEU A 72 11.61 2.57 -2.39
CA LEU A 72 10.42 3.27 -2.86
C LEU A 72 9.16 2.40 -2.72
N GLY A 73 9.21 1.13 -3.11
CA GLY A 73 8.10 0.19 -2.88
C GLY A 73 7.73 0.10 -1.40
N VAL A 74 8.70 -0.15 -0.51
CA VAL A 74 8.46 -0.20 0.93
C VAL A 74 7.78 1.08 1.46
N LEU A 75 8.28 2.24 1.04
CA LEU A 75 7.73 3.54 1.44
C LEU A 75 6.30 3.73 0.93
N LEU A 76 6.05 3.40 -0.33
CA LEU A 76 4.71 3.50 -0.90
C LEU A 76 3.72 2.60 -0.16
N LEU A 77 4.13 1.42 0.34
CA LEU A 77 3.22 0.46 0.97
C LEU A 77 2.84 0.99 2.34
N PHE A 78 3.84 1.47 3.07
CA PHE A 78 3.64 2.15 4.34
C PHE A 78 2.71 3.36 4.19
N CYS A 79 2.93 4.22 3.19
CA CYS A 79 2.07 5.36 2.91
C CYS A 79 0.65 4.94 2.51
N SER A 80 0.48 3.85 1.75
CA SER A 80 -0.83 3.31 1.38
C SER A 80 -1.57 2.78 2.60
N VAL A 81 -0.90 2.03 3.48
CA VAL A 81 -1.49 1.55 4.74
C VAL A 81 -1.96 2.73 5.59
N PHE A 82 -1.10 3.74 5.78
CA PHE A 82 -1.46 4.96 6.51
C PHE A 82 -2.69 5.65 5.89
N LEU A 83 -2.66 5.93 4.59
CA LEU A 83 -3.72 6.67 3.91
C LEU A 83 -5.05 5.93 3.97
N ILE A 84 -5.04 4.60 3.79
CA ILE A 84 -6.22 3.75 3.86
C ILE A 84 -6.80 3.77 5.26
N SER A 85 -5.99 3.48 6.28
CA SER A 85 -6.48 3.47 7.66
C SER A 85 -7.01 4.85 8.08
N ALA A 86 -6.34 5.94 7.68
CA ALA A 86 -6.81 7.30 7.95
C ALA A 86 -8.16 7.58 7.30
N VAL A 87 -8.36 7.17 6.05
CA VAL A 87 -9.64 7.34 5.34
C VAL A 87 -10.74 6.51 6.00
N LEU A 88 -10.48 5.22 6.28
CA LEU A 88 -11.45 4.31 6.88
C LEU A 88 -11.95 4.82 8.24
N ASN A 89 -11.04 5.19 9.14
CA ASN A 89 -11.40 5.72 10.46
C ASN A 89 -12.15 7.05 10.35
N THR A 90 -11.83 7.87 9.33
CA THR A 90 -12.54 9.15 9.15
C THR A 90 -13.98 8.94 8.67
N ILE A 91 -14.21 7.98 7.77
CA ILE A 91 -15.56 7.72 7.24
C ILE A 91 -16.41 6.82 8.15
N GLU A 92 -15.81 6.11 9.11
CA GLU A 92 -16.50 5.21 10.05
C GLU A 92 -17.72 5.88 10.69
N GLY A 93 -17.58 7.14 11.15
CA GLY A 93 -18.67 7.87 11.79
C GLY A 93 -19.85 8.23 10.87
N SER A 94 -19.68 8.09 9.55
CA SER A 94 -20.70 8.35 8.53
C SER A 94 -21.39 7.08 8.01
N LEU A 95 -20.92 5.89 8.39
CA LEU A 95 -21.42 4.61 7.91
C LEU A 95 -22.21 3.88 8.99
N ASP A 96 -23.17 3.05 8.56
CA ASP A 96 -23.76 2.05 9.46
C ASP A 96 -22.75 0.91 9.72
N GLN A 97 -23.03 0.04 10.69
CA GLN A 97 -22.11 -1.02 11.08
C GLN A 97 -21.72 -1.94 9.89
N THR A 98 -22.69 -2.27 9.03
CA THR A 98 -22.45 -3.09 7.85
C THR A 98 -21.57 -2.37 6.84
N GLY A 99 -21.87 -1.11 6.55
CA GLY A 99 -21.08 -0.25 5.67
C GLY A 99 -19.64 -0.13 6.16
N ASN A 100 -19.44 0.09 7.46
CA ASN A 100 -18.12 0.17 8.06
C ASN A 100 -17.30 -1.10 7.79
N ILE A 101 -17.85 -2.27 8.16
CA ILE A 101 -17.18 -3.57 7.95
C ILE A 101 -16.81 -3.78 6.47
N MET A 102 -17.72 -3.48 5.56
CA MET A 102 -17.48 -3.65 4.12
C MET A 102 -16.41 -2.68 3.60
N PHE A 103 -16.40 -1.44 4.06
CA PHE A 103 -15.37 -0.46 3.67
C PHE A 103 -13.99 -0.85 4.16
N HIS A 104 -13.86 -1.32 5.41
CA HIS A 104 -12.59 -1.85 5.92
C HIS A 104 -12.12 -3.05 5.08
N PHE A 105 -13.02 -3.97 4.73
CA PHE A 105 -12.67 -5.08 3.84
C PHE A 105 -12.17 -4.61 2.48
N VAL A 106 -12.82 -3.61 1.86
CA VAL A 106 -12.37 -3.01 0.59
C VAL A 106 -10.98 -2.40 0.75
N GLY A 107 -10.75 -1.56 1.77
CA GLY A 107 -9.46 -0.93 2.03
C GLY A 107 -8.33 -1.95 2.24
N TRP A 108 -8.54 -2.95 3.09
CA TRP A 108 -7.55 -3.99 3.34
C TRP A 108 -7.30 -4.87 2.12
N SER A 109 -8.33 -5.19 1.33
CA SER A 109 -8.16 -5.94 0.08
C SER A 109 -7.30 -5.20 -0.94
N ALA A 110 -7.39 -3.87 -0.99
CA ALA A 110 -6.52 -3.05 -1.83
C ALA A 110 -5.05 -3.14 -1.39
N ILE A 111 -4.78 -3.10 -0.07
CA ILE A 111 -3.42 -3.29 0.46
C ILE A 111 -2.90 -4.68 0.11
N VAL A 112 -3.70 -5.73 0.35
CA VAL A 112 -3.33 -7.10 -0.01
C VAL A 112 -3.03 -7.23 -1.50
N GLY A 113 -3.78 -6.54 -2.37
CA GLY A 113 -3.48 -6.46 -3.80
C GLY A 113 -2.10 -5.89 -4.10
N ILE A 114 -1.67 -4.84 -3.40
CA ILE A 114 -0.33 -4.25 -3.52
C ILE A 114 0.75 -5.26 -3.10
N ILE A 115 0.55 -5.96 -1.98
CA ILE A 115 1.49 -6.99 -1.48
C ILE A 115 1.65 -8.11 -2.51
N ILE A 116 0.54 -8.62 -3.05
CA ILE A 116 0.55 -9.68 -4.07
C ILE A 116 1.28 -9.18 -5.31
N TYR A 117 1.06 -7.93 -5.73
CA TYR A 117 1.76 -7.36 -6.88
C TYR A 117 3.28 -7.33 -6.64
N ASP A 118 3.76 -6.87 -5.49
CA ASP A 118 5.19 -6.81 -5.18
C ASP A 118 5.83 -8.22 -5.19
N VAL A 119 5.12 -9.19 -4.62
CA VAL A 119 5.53 -10.61 -4.61
C VAL A 119 5.58 -11.19 -6.03
N VAL A 120 4.61 -10.87 -6.89
CA VAL A 120 4.60 -11.31 -8.28
C VAL A 120 5.74 -10.66 -9.07
N ASP A 121 6.00 -9.37 -8.86
CA ASP A 121 7.05 -8.66 -9.58
C ASP A 121 8.44 -9.19 -9.24
N ILE A 122 8.74 -9.40 -7.94
CA ILE A 122 10.02 -9.98 -7.53
C ILE A 122 10.19 -11.43 -8.02
N SER A 123 9.09 -12.19 -8.12
CA SER A 123 9.11 -13.55 -8.65
C SER A 123 9.47 -13.60 -10.15
N ARG A 124 8.97 -12.64 -10.94
CA ARG A 124 9.31 -12.49 -12.37
C ARG A 124 10.78 -12.17 -12.60
N MET A 125 11.41 -11.49 -11.66
CA MET A 125 12.85 -11.21 -11.71
C MET A 125 13.69 -12.47 -11.41
N GLU A 126 13.29 -13.28 -10.41
CA GLU A 126 14.00 -14.52 -10.08
C GLU A 126 13.90 -15.56 -11.22
N SER A 127 12.75 -15.67 -11.90
CA SER A 127 12.62 -16.58 -13.06
C SER A 127 13.52 -16.17 -14.22
N SER A 128 13.61 -14.87 -14.52
CA SER A 128 14.48 -14.35 -15.59
C SER A 128 15.96 -14.61 -15.35
N LYS A 129 16.41 -14.66 -14.08
CA LYS A 129 17.80 -15.02 -13.76
C LYS A 129 18.10 -16.49 -13.98
N LYS A 130 17.15 -17.38 -13.63
CA LYS A 130 17.30 -18.82 -13.83
C LYS A 130 17.37 -19.24 -15.30
N GLU A 131 16.71 -18.51 -16.20
CA GLU A 131 16.79 -18.76 -17.65
C GLU A 131 18.12 -18.31 -18.27
N SER A 132 18.86 -17.44 -17.59
CA SER A 132 20.16 -16.92 -18.07
C SER A 132 21.38 -17.68 -17.54
N GLU A 133 21.18 -18.66 -16.67
CA GLU A 133 22.20 -19.57 -16.11
C GLU A 133 22.16 -20.93 -16.82
#